data_AF-A0A6B3URH4-F1
#
_entry.id   AF-A0A6B3URH4-F1
#
_cell.length_a   1.000
_cell.length_b   1.000
_cell.length_c   1.000
_cell.angle_alpha   90.00
_cell.angle_beta   90.00
_cell.angle_gamma   90.00
#
_symmetry.space_group_name_H-M   'P 1'
#
loop_
_entity.id
_entity.type
_entity.pdbx_description
1 polymer ?
#
loop_
_entity_poly.entity_id
_entity_poly.type
_entity_poly.pdbx_seq_one_letter_code
_entity_poly.pdbx_strand_id
1 'polypeptide(L)' 'MSLQLPAAPAAYDRADQGAVRLLLQAQDRRNLKRDGDLVLGAGLRLVAVAPDGTRWALGVDDVGATVWTAL' A
#
# COMPACT_ATOMS: atom_id res chain seq x y z
N MET A 1 22.62 14.55 28.96
CA MET A 1 21.48 15.47 28.77
C MET A 1 20.20 14.63 28.67
N SER A 2 19.32 14.72 29.66
CA SER A 2 18.01 14.05 29.65
C SER A 2 16.97 15.00 29.03
N LEU A 3 16.29 14.58 27.97
CA LEU A 3 15.15 15.31 27.39
C LEU A 3 13.96 15.21 28.34
N GLN A 4 13.63 16.30 29.02
CA GLN A 4 12.37 16.42 29.75
C GLN A 4 11.25 16.77 28.75
N LEU A 5 10.40 15.79 28.46
CA LEU A 5 9.18 16.02 27.70
C LEU A 5 8.09 16.59 28.63
N PRO A 6 7.26 17.53 28.14
CA PRO A 6 6.14 18.06 28.91
C PRO A 6 5.10 16.97 29.21
N ALA A 7 4.44 17.09 30.37
CA ALA A 7 3.34 16.20 30.73
C ALA A 7 2.17 16.36 29.75
N ALA A 8 1.57 15.24 29.35
CA ALA A 8 0.41 15.25 28.48
C ALA A 8 -0.76 16.02 29.15
N PRO A 9 -1.55 16.80 28.38
CA PRO A 9 -2.69 17.53 28.90
C PRO A 9 -3.78 16.58 29.45
N ALA A 10 -4.50 17.04 30.48
CA ALA A 10 -5.49 16.24 31.21
C ALA A 10 -6.74 15.87 30.38
N ALA A 11 -7.04 16.66 29.35
CA ALA A 11 -8.09 16.36 28.39
C ALA A 11 -7.70 16.94 27.02
N TYR A 12 -7.93 16.16 25.99
CA TYR A 12 -7.82 16.60 24.61
C TYR A 12 -9.22 16.99 24.12
N ASP A 13 -9.32 18.03 23.29
CA ASP A 13 -10.59 18.41 22.68
C ASP A 13 -11.12 17.27 21.79
N ARG A 14 -12.38 16.89 22.01
CA ARG A 14 -13.06 15.83 21.25
C ARG A 14 -13.20 16.19 19.78
N ALA A 15 -13.36 17.47 19.44
CA ALA A 15 -13.47 17.94 18.06
C ALA A 15 -12.13 17.75 17.33
N ASP A 16 -11.02 18.17 17.95
CA ASP A 16 -9.66 18.00 17.42
C ASP A 16 -9.29 16.52 17.28
N GLN A 17 -9.63 15.68 18.25
CA GLN A 17 -9.41 14.24 18.14
C GLN A 17 -10.21 13.60 16.99
N GLY A 18 -11.42 14.11 16.72
CA GLY A 18 -12.21 13.70 15.57
C GLY A 18 -11.52 14.02 14.24
N ALA A 19 -11.03 15.25 14.11
CA ALA A 19 -10.30 15.71 12.93
C ALA A 19 -9.00 14.90 12.69
N VAL A 20 -8.21 14.67 13.75
CA VAL A 20 -6.98 13.87 13.68
C VAL A 20 -7.29 12.42 13.27
N ARG A 21 -8.35 11.83 13.80
CA ARG A 21 -8.76 10.45 13.44
C ARG A 21 -9.13 10.36 11.96
N LEU A 22 -9.86 11.34 11.43
CA LEU A 22 -10.21 11.38 10.01
C LEU A 22 -8.98 11.51 9.12
N LEU A 23 -8.02 12.35 9.50
CA LEU A 23 -6.76 12.52 8.78
C LEU A 23 -5.92 11.24 8.78
N LEU A 24 -5.81 10.56 9.93
CA LEU A 24 -5.09 9.29 10.03
C LEU A 24 -5.76 8.20 9.18
N GLN A 25 -7.09 8.11 9.18
CA GLN A 25 -7.82 7.17 8.32
C GLN A 25 -7.60 7.47 6.83
N ALA A 26 -7.63 8.75 6.44
CA ALA A 26 -7.36 9.15 5.07
C ALA A 26 -5.92 8.79 4.65
N GLN A 27 -4.96 8.96 5.55
CA GLN A 27 -3.57 8.62 5.28
C GLN A 27 -3.33 7.11 5.25
N ASP A 28 -3.97 6.34 6.13
CA ASP A 28 -3.87 4.87 6.13
C ASP A 28 -4.42 4.27 4.84
N ARG A 29 -5.50 4.82 4.28
CA ARG A 29 -6.03 4.41 2.96
C ARG A 29 -5.07 4.68 1.82
N ARG A 30 -4.25 5.73 1.92
CA ARG A 30 -3.21 6.07 0.93
C ARG A 30 -1.93 5.29 1.15
N ASN A 31 -1.75 4.70 2.33
CA ASN A 31 -0.61 3.89 2.64
C ASN A 31 -0.75 2.55 1.90
N LEU A 32 0.11 2.32 0.92
CA LEU A 32 0.23 1.03 0.26
C LEU A 32 0.84 0.07 1.29
N LYS A 33 -0.01 -0.57 2.09
CA LYS A 33 0.42 -1.50 3.13
C LYS A 33 1.30 -2.57 2.49
N ARG A 34 2.52 -2.67 2.97
CA ARG A 34 3.47 -3.72 2.59
C ARG A 34 2.98 -5.04 3.18
N ASP A 35 3.45 -6.14 2.63
CA ASP A 35 3.21 -7.51 3.13
C ASP A 35 1.77 -8.03 2.95
N GLY A 36 0.99 -7.43 2.04
CA GLY A 36 -0.31 -7.96 1.62
C GLY A 36 -0.20 -8.81 0.35
N ASP A 37 -0.87 -9.97 0.35
CA ASP A 37 -0.95 -10.81 -0.84
C ASP A 37 -2.02 -10.29 -1.80
N LEU A 38 -1.63 -10.09 -3.06
CA LEU A 38 -2.56 -9.79 -4.16
C LEU A 38 -2.86 -11.07 -4.93
N VAL A 39 -4.05 -11.63 -4.75
CA VAL A 39 -4.53 -12.77 -5.54
C VAL A 39 -5.33 -12.26 -6.74
N LEU A 40 -4.85 -12.56 -7.95
CA LEU A 40 -5.55 -12.24 -9.19
C LEU A 40 -6.71 -13.22 -9.40
N GLY A 41 -7.88 -12.71 -9.75
CA GLY A 41 -9.03 -13.54 -10.16
C GLY A 41 -8.84 -14.14 -11.56
N ALA A 42 -9.70 -15.11 -11.91
CA ALA A 42 -9.70 -15.74 -13.22
C ALA A 42 -9.84 -14.71 -14.35
N GLY A 43 -8.95 -14.77 -15.34
CA GLY A 43 -8.92 -13.85 -16.48
C GLY A 43 -8.20 -12.51 -16.24
N LEU A 44 -7.72 -12.24 -15.03
CA LEU A 44 -6.87 -11.08 -14.74
C LEU A 44 -5.38 -11.45 -14.85
N ARG A 45 -4.57 -10.51 -15.34
CA ARG A 45 -3.12 -10.67 -15.49
C ARG A 45 -2.37 -9.43 -15.03
N LEU A 46 -1.19 -9.63 -14.45
CA LEU A 46 -0.24 -8.54 -14.20
C LEU A 46 0.42 -8.17 -15.53
N VAL A 47 0.34 -6.89 -15.90
CA VAL A 47 0.93 -6.37 -17.14
C VAL A 47 1.88 -5.22 -16.80
N ALA A 48 3.14 -5.34 -17.21
CA ALA A 48 4.11 -4.27 -17.21
C ALA A 48 4.12 -3.59 -18.59
N VAL A 49 4.32 -2.27 -18.61
CA VAL A 49 4.48 -1.49 -19.84
C VAL A 49 5.92 -0.98 -19.88
N ALA A 50 6.65 -1.36 -20.92
CA ALA A 50 8.01 -0.89 -21.15
C ALA A 50 8.01 0.55 -21.67
N PRO A 51 9.13 1.30 -21.55
CA PRO A 51 9.21 2.69 -22.03
C PRO A 51 8.96 2.86 -23.53
N ASP A 52 9.21 1.83 -24.34
CA ASP A 52 8.93 1.78 -25.78
C ASP A 52 7.44 1.51 -26.10
N GLY A 53 6.61 1.32 -25.07
CA GLY A 53 5.19 1.01 -25.18
C GLY A 53 4.87 -0.48 -25.24
N THR A 54 5.88 -1.37 -25.31
CA THR A 54 5.65 -2.82 -25.33
C THR A 54 5.03 -3.28 -24.02
N ARG A 55 4.00 -4.13 -24.10
CA ARG A 55 3.31 -4.66 -22.93
C ARG A 55 3.79 -6.09 -22.66
N TRP A 56 4.01 -6.41 -21.39
CA TRP A 56 4.49 -7.72 -20.96
C TRP A 56 3.58 -8.28 -19.90
N ALA A 57 3.06 -9.49 -20.10
CA ALA A 57 2.32 -10.21 -19.09
C ALA A 57 3.25 -11.06 -18.22
N LEU A 58 3.05 -10.99 -16.91
CA LEU A 58 3.66 -11.91 -15.95
C LEU A 58 2.74 -13.12 -15.75
N GLY A 59 3.29 -14.30 -15.94
CA GLY A 59 2.70 -15.58 -15.56
C GLY A 59 3.60 -16.34 -14.60
N VAL A 60 3.04 -17.34 -13.93
CA VAL A 60 3.77 -18.33 -13.15
C VAL A 60 3.38 -19.70 -13.69
N ASP A 61 4.36 -20.54 -14.00
CA ASP A 61 4.10 -21.90 -14.47
C ASP A 61 3.88 -22.89 -13.31
N ASP A 62 3.58 -24.14 -13.64
CA ASP A 62 3.30 -25.19 -12.65
C ASP A 62 4.51 -25.53 -11.75
N VAL A 63 5.73 -25.17 -12.16
CA VAL A 63 6.95 -25.36 -11.35
C VAL A 63 7.29 -24.12 -10.52
N GLY A 64 6.47 -23.07 -10.58
CA GLY A 64 6.65 -21.83 -9.83
C GLY A 64 7.62 -20.83 -10.47
N ALA A 65 8.06 -21.06 -11.71
CA ALA A 65 8.90 -20.13 -12.43
C ALA A 65 8.06 -18.97 -12.98
N THR A 66 8.58 -17.75 -12.83
CA THR A 66 7.98 -16.56 -13.42
C THR A 66 8.33 -16.47 -14.91
N VAL A 67 7.32 -16.30 -15.75
CA VAL A 67 7.48 -16.16 -17.20
C VAL A 67 6.94 -14.79 -17.62
N TRP A 68 7.70 -14.10 -18.46
CA TRP A 68 7.29 -12.84 -19.07
C TRP A 68 7.02 -13.04 -20.55
N THR A 69 5.82 -12.69 -21.00
CA THR A 69 5.40 -12.83 -22.40
C THR A 69 4.99 -11.48 -22.95
N ALA A 70 5.58 -11.08 -24.08
CA ALA A 70 5.16 -9.88 -24.80
C ALA A 70 3.72 -10.05 -25.31
N LEU A 71 2.93 -8.98 -25.21
CA LEU A 71 1.51 -8.93 -25.59
C LEU A 71 1.28 -8.26 -26.95
#